data_AF-A0A820PP83-F1
#
_entry.id   AF-A0A820PP83-F1
#
_cell.length_a   1.000
_cell.length_b   1.000
_cell.length_c   1.000
_cell.angle_alpha   90.00
_cell.angle_beta   90.00
_cell.angle_gamma   90.00
#
_symmetry.space_group_name_H-M   'P 1'
#
loop_
_entity.id
_entity.type
_entity.pdbx_description
1 polymer ?
#
loop_
_entity_poly.entity_id
_entity_poly.type
_entity_poly.pdbx_seq_one_letter_code
_entity_poly.pdbx_strand_id
1 'polypeptide(L)'
;TKDIYTIISKYLQTTHASTHEQYRMQIEDIFEIEREKENEVFNDVGNKMLLWHGSRLTNFAGIMSQGLRIAPPEAPVTGYMFGKGLYFADMSSKSANYCYPTPSKNTGLVLLSEVS
;
A
#
# COMPACT_ATOMS: atom_id res chain seq x y z
N THR A 1 1.51 -1.70 20.97
CA THR A 1 2.37 -0.63 20.38
C THR A 1 3.76 -1.11 20.00
N LYS A 2 4.64 -1.53 20.93
CA LYS A 2 6.02 -2.00 20.57
C LYS A 2 6.04 -3.26 19.70
N ASP A 3 5.06 -4.13 19.89
CA ASP A 3 4.95 -5.42 19.17
C ASP A 3 4.56 -5.22 17.69
N ILE A 4 3.48 -4.47 17.44
CA ILE A 4 3.03 -4.11 16.08
C ILE A 4 4.13 -3.41 15.28
N TYR A 5 4.81 -2.43 15.89
CA TYR A 5 5.94 -1.77 15.22
C TYR A 5 7.03 -2.77 14.80
N THR A 6 7.36 -3.72 15.68
CA THR A 6 8.39 -4.73 15.40
C THR A 6 7.95 -5.65 14.25
N ILE A 7 6.69 -6.05 14.23
CA ILE A 7 6.12 -6.89 13.15
C ILE A 7 6.14 -6.15 11.82
N ILE A 8 5.63 -4.92 11.78
CA ILE A 8 5.59 -4.11 10.55
C ILE A 8 7.00 -3.77 10.06
N SER A 9 7.90 -3.40 10.98
CA SER A 9 9.30 -3.14 10.64
C SER A 9 9.97 -4.39 10.07
N LYS A 10 9.80 -5.54 10.70
CA LYS A 10 10.31 -6.82 10.17
C LYS A 10 9.71 -7.08 8.79
N TYR A 11 8.39 -6.96 8.63
CA TYR A 11 7.72 -7.22 7.35
C TYR A 11 8.23 -6.29 6.24
N LEU A 12 8.39 -5.00 6.53
CA LEU A 12 8.96 -4.02 5.60
C LEU A 12 10.36 -4.43 5.13
N GLN A 13 11.25 -4.78 6.06
CA GLN A 13 12.64 -5.09 5.76
C GLN A 13 12.80 -6.46 5.08
N THR A 14 12.11 -7.50 5.54
CA THR A 14 12.24 -8.85 4.99
C THR A 14 11.61 -9.00 3.61
N THR A 15 10.70 -8.09 3.23
CA THR A 15 10.04 -8.08 1.92
C THR A 15 10.53 -6.96 1.00
N HIS A 16 11.66 -6.34 1.34
CA HIS A 16 12.40 -5.52 0.39
C HIS A 16 13.05 -6.46 -0.65
N ALA A 17 12.64 -6.33 -1.91
CA ALA A 17 13.09 -7.22 -2.97
C ALA A 17 14.57 -6.97 -3.28
N SER A 18 15.33 -8.05 -3.50
CA SER A 18 16.76 -7.98 -3.81
C SER A 18 17.06 -7.29 -5.15
N THR A 19 16.08 -7.09 -6.02
CA THR A 19 16.26 -6.36 -7.29
C THR A 19 16.05 -4.85 -7.15
N HIS A 20 15.57 -4.35 -6.00
CA HIS A 20 15.31 -2.93 -5.75
C HIS A 20 16.37 -2.32 -4.82
N GLU A 21 17.65 -2.54 -5.12
CA GLU A 21 18.77 -2.19 -4.23
C GLU A 21 19.10 -0.69 -4.17
N GLN A 22 18.51 0.11 -5.04
CA GLN A 22 18.79 1.52 -5.31
C GLN A 22 18.39 2.43 -4.14
N TYR A 23 17.62 1.92 -3.19
CA TYR A 23 17.23 2.62 -1.97
C TYR A 23 17.05 1.64 -0.80
N ARG A 24 16.95 2.20 0.40
CA ARG A 24 16.50 1.51 1.60
C ARG A 24 15.33 2.30 2.19
N MET A 25 14.48 1.61 2.94
CA MET A 25 13.33 2.22 3.59
C MET A 25 13.54 2.22 5.11
N GLN A 26 13.24 3.36 5.72
CA GLN A 26 13.19 3.53 7.17
C GLN A 26 11.78 3.94 7.55
N ILE A 27 11.25 3.34 8.62
CA ILE A 27 9.96 3.76 9.18
C ILE A 27 10.20 5.03 9.99
N GLU A 28 9.52 6.11 9.62
CA GLU A 28 9.44 7.33 10.42
C GLU A 28 8.33 7.19 11.46
N ASP A 29 7.11 6.90 11.00
CA ASP A 29 5.93 6.73 11.84
C ASP A 29 4.99 5.63 11.31
N ILE A 30 4.10 5.14 12.18
CA ILE A 30 3.03 4.20 11.83
C ILE A 30 1.72 4.75 12.38
N PHE A 31 0.72 4.84 11.52
CA PHE A 31 -0.62 5.27 11.87
C PHE A 31 -1.59 4.12 11.65
N GLU A 32 -2.39 3.80 12.66
CA GLU A 32 -3.53 2.91 12.51
C GLU A 32 -4.67 3.67 11.83
N ILE A 33 -5.30 3.03 10.85
CA ILE A 33 -6.37 3.63 10.05
C ILE A 33 -7.63 2.82 10.29
N GLU A 34 -8.64 3.50 10.83
CA GLU A 34 -10.00 2.97 10.92
C GLU A 34 -10.89 3.86 10.06
N ARG A 35 -11.32 3.33 8.92
CA ARG A 35 -12.21 4.05 8.01
C ARG A 35 -13.65 3.62 8.25
N GLU A 36 -14.53 4.59 8.44
CA GLU A 36 -15.95 4.35 8.72
C GLU A 36 -16.55 3.41 7.66
N LYS A 37 -17.33 2.43 8.11
CA LYS A 37 -18.05 1.43 7.29
C LYS A 37 -17.17 0.39 6.58
N GLU A 38 -15.84 0.51 6.52
CA GLU A 38 -15.01 -0.51 5.88
C GLU A 38 -15.12 -1.86 6.58
N ASN A 39 -15.13 -1.86 7.92
CA ASN A 39 -15.34 -3.07 8.71
C ASN A 39 -16.73 -3.70 8.51
N GLU A 40 -17.75 -2.90 8.16
CA GLU A 40 -19.12 -3.38 7.96
C GLU A 40 -19.31 -4.02 6.58
N VAL A 41 -18.56 -3.55 5.57
CA VAL A 41 -18.66 -4.04 4.19
C VAL A 41 -17.55 -5.03 3.82
N PHE A 42 -16.56 -5.22 4.70
CA PHE A 42 -15.49 -6.19 4.48
C PHE A 42 -16.05 -7.60 4.42
N ASN A 43 -15.82 -8.27 3.29
CA ASN A 43 -16.30 -9.63 3.04
C ASN A 43 -15.10 -10.59 3.01
N ASP A 44 -14.88 -11.32 4.10
CA ASP A 44 -13.85 -12.35 4.17
C ASP A 44 -14.28 -13.56 3.34
N VAL A 45 -13.62 -13.76 2.20
CA VAL A 45 -13.82 -14.90 1.29
C VAL A 45 -12.72 -15.95 1.44
N GLY A 46 -11.91 -15.87 2.50
CA GLY A 46 -10.76 -16.74 2.75
C GLY A 46 -9.45 -16.19 2.18
N ASN A 47 -8.33 -16.82 2.55
CA ASN A 47 -6.97 -16.37 2.21
C ASN A 47 -6.73 -14.89 2.60
N LYS A 48 -7.19 -14.48 3.79
CA LYS A 48 -6.99 -13.12 4.28
C LYS A 48 -5.50 -12.83 4.47
N MET A 49 -5.01 -11.80 3.79
CA MET A 49 -3.61 -11.37 3.82
C MET A 49 -3.49 -9.90 4.18
N LEU A 50 -2.40 -9.52 4.83
CA LEU A 50 -2.01 -8.13 5.00
C LEU A 50 -1.04 -7.75 3.89
N LEU A 51 -1.42 -6.86 2.97
CA LEU A 51 -0.66 -6.55 1.76
C LEU A 51 -0.36 -5.05 1.61
N TRP A 52 0.73 -4.74 0.92
CA TRP A 52 1.21 -3.37 0.68
C TRP A 52 0.54 -2.73 -0.53
N HIS A 53 0.15 -1.46 -0.41
CA HIS A 53 -0.22 -0.59 -1.52
C HIS A 53 0.58 0.72 -1.46
N GLY A 54 1.23 1.09 -2.57
CA GLY A 54 1.95 2.35 -2.68
C GLY A 54 1.29 3.28 -3.69
N SER A 55 1.32 4.57 -3.41
CA SER A 55 0.78 5.61 -4.29
C SER A 55 1.57 6.91 -4.12
N ARG A 56 1.43 7.84 -5.06
CA ARG A 56 2.00 9.19 -4.91
C ARG A 56 1.40 9.87 -3.67
N LEU A 57 2.22 10.62 -2.94
CA LEU A 57 1.79 11.33 -1.73
C LEU A 57 0.51 12.17 -1.94
N THR A 58 0.38 12.81 -3.11
CA THR A 58 -0.80 13.62 -3.49
C THR A 58 -2.11 12.85 -3.52
N ASN A 59 -2.07 11.52 -3.64
CA ASN A 59 -3.26 10.68 -3.73
C ASN A 59 -3.79 10.28 -2.35
N PHE A 60 -2.98 10.36 -1.30
CA PHE A 60 -3.36 9.84 0.02
C PHE A 60 -4.54 10.59 0.64
N ALA A 61 -4.68 11.90 0.43
CA ALA A 61 -5.89 12.62 0.90
C ALA A 61 -7.18 12.06 0.27
N GLY A 62 -7.13 11.68 -1.01
CA GLY A 62 -8.23 10.99 -1.70
C GLY A 62 -8.46 9.59 -1.15
N ILE A 63 -7.40 8.78 -1.04
CA ILE A 63 -7.48 7.40 -0.51
C ILE A 63 -8.05 7.39 0.91
N MET A 64 -7.59 8.29 1.79
CA MET A 64 -8.06 8.37 3.18
C MET A 64 -9.52 8.82 3.30
N SER A 65 -9.98 9.72 2.42
CA SER A 65 -11.37 10.21 2.47
C SER A 65 -12.35 9.27 1.78
N GLN A 66 -11.91 8.57 0.74
CA GLN A 66 -12.80 7.89 -0.21
C GLN A 66 -12.57 6.38 -0.35
N GLY A 67 -11.51 5.86 0.27
CA GLY A 67 -11.04 4.49 0.10
C GLY A 67 -10.27 4.30 -1.20
N LEU A 68 -9.66 3.12 -1.35
CA LEU A 68 -9.13 2.68 -2.64
C LEU A 68 -10.29 2.39 -3.60
N ARG A 69 -10.20 2.90 -4.83
CA ARG A 69 -11.27 2.77 -5.83
C ARG A 69 -10.77 2.12 -7.11
N ILE A 70 -11.64 1.29 -7.67
CA ILE A 70 -11.44 0.73 -9.00
C ILE A 70 -11.60 1.87 -10.01
N ALA A 71 -10.72 1.89 -11.02
CA ALA A 71 -10.82 2.84 -12.11
C ALA A 71 -12.20 2.74 -12.80
N PRO A 72 -12.79 3.87 -13.22
CA PRO A 72 -14.14 3.86 -13.74
C PRO A 72 -14.19 3.22 -15.15
N PRO A 73 -15.37 2.75 -15.63
CA PRO A 73 -15.50 2.01 -16.90
C PRO A 73 -14.95 2.73 -18.13
N GLU A 74 -15.01 4.06 -18.15
CA GLU A 74 -14.52 4.94 -19.21
C GLU A 74 -13.00 5.07 -19.25
N ALA A 75 -12.28 4.76 -18.16
CA ALA A 75 -10.83 4.82 -18.15
C ALA A 75 -10.24 3.82 -19.17
N PRO A 76 -9.25 4.20 -19.99
CA PRO A 76 -8.63 3.29 -20.96
C PRO A 76 -8.09 2.02 -20.28
N VAL A 77 -8.34 0.84 -20.85
CA VAL A 77 -7.82 -0.43 -20.30
C VAL A 77 -6.29 -0.50 -20.40
N THR A 78 -5.72 0.21 -21.38
CA THR A 78 -4.28 0.39 -21.56
C THR A 78 -3.68 1.14 -20.36
N GLY A 79 -3.07 0.40 -19.44
CA GLY A 79 -2.52 0.94 -18.19
C GLY A 79 -2.76 0.04 -16.98
N TYR A 80 -3.65 -0.96 -17.09
CA TYR A 80 -3.95 -1.90 -16.01
C TYR A 80 -3.48 -3.31 -16.39
N MET A 81 -2.35 -3.76 -15.82
CA MET A 81 -1.68 -5.01 -16.21
C MET A 81 -2.58 -6.25 -16.12
N PHE A 82 -3.51 -6.28 -15.16
CA PHE A 82 -4.44 -7.38 -14.93
C PHE A 82 -5.91 -6.91 -14.93
N GLY A 83 -6.21 -5.82 -15.65
CA GLY A 83 -7.55 -5.24 -15.72
C GLY A 83 -7.89 -4.32 -14.54
N LYS A 84 -9.13 -3.82 -14.52
CA LYS A 84 -9.55 -2.80 -13.54
C LYS A 84 -9.82 -3.45 -12.18
N GLY A 85 -8.92 -3.23 -11.24
CA GLY A 85 -9.01 -3.73 -9.88
C GLY A 85 -8.14 -2.94 -8.94
N LEU A 86 -8.13 -3.34 -7.67
CA LEU A 86 -7.18 -2.84 -6.68
C LEU A 86 -5.93 -3.73 -6.70
N TYR A 87 -4.76 -3.11 -6.66
CA TYR A 87 -3.48 -3.80 -6.79
C TYR A 87 -2.70 -3.69 -5.48
N PHE A 88 -2.22 -4.84 -5.01
CA PHE A 88 -1.43 -4.97 -3.81
C PHE A 88 -0.19 -5.82 -4.07
N ALA A 89 0.79 -5.77 -3.17
CA ALA A 89 1.97 -6.62 -3.21
C ALA A 89 2.30 -7.15 -1.81
N ASP A 90 2.83 -8.36 -1.76
CA ASP A 90 3.49 -8.94 -0.57
C ASP A 90 4.91 -8.38 -0.38
N MET A 91 5.52 -7.86 -1.45
CA MET A 91 6.84 -7.21 -1.44
C MET A 91 6.74 -5.71 -1.19
N SER A 92 7.26 -5.24 -0.05
CA SER A 92 7.21 -3.83 0.36
C SER A 92 7.77 -2.88 -0.70
N SER A 93 8.97 -3.17 -1.20
CA SER A 93 9.66 -2.36 -2.20
C SER A 93 8.91 -2.28 -3.55
N LYS A 94 8.16 -3.32 -3.93
CA LYS A 94 7.34 -3.31 -5.16
C LYS A 94 6.25 -2.26 -5.06
N SER A 95 5.58 -2.18 -3.92
CA SER A 95 4.59 -1.13 -3.66
C SER A 95 5.25 0.24 -3.46
N ALA A 96 6.37 0.32 -2.74
CA ALA A 96 7.07 1.59 -2.51
C ALA A 96 7.56 2.28 -3.79
N ASN A 97 7.87 1.53 -4.86
CA ASN A 97 8.19 2.12 -6.16
C ASN A 97 7.05 2.97 -6.74
N TYR A 98 5.79 2.69 -6.39
CA TYR A 98 4.63 3.50 -6.79
C TYR A 98 4.47 4.79 -5.97
N CYS A 99 5.30 5.01 -4.95
CA CYS A 99 5.35 6.27 -4.21
C CYS A 99 6.09 7.36 -4.98
N TYR A 100 6.92 7.00 -5.97
CA TYR A 100 7.79 7.90 -6.74
C TYR A 100 8.66 8.83 -5.86
N PRO A 101 9.40 8.31 -4.86
CA PRO A 101 10.30 9.13 -4.07
C PRO A 101 11.46 9.65 -4.93
N THR A 102 12.06 10.76 -4.51
CA THR A 102 13.28 11.31 -5.12
C THR A 102 14.27 11.71 -4.03
N PRO A 103 15.56 11.91 -4.32
CA PRO A 103 16.52 12.34 -3.31
C PRO A 103 16.13 13.64 -2.58
N SER A 104 15.40 14.54 -3.23
CA SER A 104 14.90 15.80 -2.63
C SER A 104 13.51 15.67 -1.98
N LYS A 105 12.78 14.59 -2.27
CA LYS A 105 11.45 14.27 -1.72
C LYS A 105 11.44 12.79 -1.35
N ASN A 106 12.12 12.47 -0.26
CA ASN A 106 12.43 11.10 0.17
C ASN A 106 11.43 10.53 1.18
N THR A 107 10.51 11.34 1.70
CA THR A 107 9.39 10.88 2.53
C THR A 107 8.21 10.50 1.65
N GLY A 108 7.66 9.30 1.87
CA GLY A 108 6.48 8.79 1.19
C GLY A 108 5.62 7.96 2.14
N LEU A 109 4.41 7.64 1.69
CA LEU A 109 3.47 6.80 2.45
C LEU A 109 3.24 5.49 1.69
N VAL A 110 3.16 4.39 2.44
CA VAL A 110 2.69 3.08 1.98
C VAL A 110 1.57 2.62 2.90
N LEU A 111 0.56 1.98 2.34
CA LEU A 111 -0.58 1.45 3.06
C LEU A 111 -0.40 -0.07 3.26
N LEU A 112 -0.73 -0.56 4.45
CA LEU A 112 -1.01 -1.97 4.71
C LEU A 112 -2.52 -2.13 4.86
N SER A 113 -3.10 -3.10 4.14
CA SER A 113 -4.53 -3.37 4.18
C SER A 113 -4.79 -4.86 4.33
N GLU A 114 -5.83 -5.23 5.08
CA GLU A 114 -6.39 -6.58 5.02
C GLU A 114 -7.07 -6.76 3.66
N VAL A 115 -6.72 -7.84 2.96
CA VAL A 115 -7.26 -8.20 1.64
C VAL A 115 -7.74 -9.63 1.72
N SER A 116 -8.99 -9.86 1.32
CA SER A 116 -9.62 -11.18 1.23
C SER A 116 -10.31 -11.34 -0.11
#